data_AF-A0A3M0GRD9-F1
#
_entry.id   AF-A0A3M0GRD9-F1
#
_cell.length_a   1.000
_cell.length_b   1.000
_cell.length_c   1.000
_cell.angle_alpha   90.00
_cell.angle_beta   90.00
_cell.angle_gamma   90.00
#
_symmetry.space_group_name_H-M   'P 1'
#
loop_
_entity.id
_entity.type
_entity.pdbx_description
1 polymer ?
#
loop_
_entity_poly.entity_id
_entity_poly.type
_entity_poly.pdbx_seq_one_letter_code
_entity_poly.pdbx_strand_id
1 'polypeptide(L)'
;MTVVQETLSISRFFRTFLVRRMLSLGILRYRETRILLAFLGTTLLIVLATIGYLFYRGSDKVTHIDTLVLDLANLTLPQWVFIGFIIVRLLFLKSSNMLSLTESLPVTDHQRSVALFINELAFIAGILIVVFFSSIAPLPFVFGIEVSSQVATSIVFPAATLVVGLAFIYNILTWGFSVVRLGRIKDILAICVLLILAGLSQIGMTTKVASITSAFQSGNRAFLWSDTYTLISEKYGFFICSLTAVISCIFLLTAATLTSGALFTKQKEYILTRTPSKGDLSNPSTIRRTLFKSYLLSFLRAQETWITLIFALGGYILLILSQAIPPILVGEIISFLGIYAYSSTSALRNFPSLKVRPVEVYLFLCLSLLSISIPFVLVFFVGFWAIGGDNTTGLISVIGCIGTIPLTITLGIIFPSEKDNPLAVITGIAIAAISVIFFALGLSVFSLPPWGWAIATLFFLLSVASAGIFEIKKNSLPDY
;
A
#
# COMPACT_ATOMS: atom_id res chain seq x y z
N MET A 1 -17.99 -22.64 23.90
CA MET A 1 -17.92 -21.42 23.05
C MET A 1 -18.21 -21.86 21.63
N THR A 2 -18.99 -21.10 20.85
CA THR A 2 -19.26 -21.48 19.45
C THR A 2 -18.01 -21.20 18.59
N VAL A 3 -17.82 -21.96 17.51
CA VAL A 3 -16.70 -21.79 16.55
C VAL A 3 -16.53 -20.35 16.08
N VAL A 4 -17.64 -19.61 15.96
CA VAL A 4 -17.68 -18.18 15.62
C VAL A 4 -17.07 -17.32 16.74
N GLN A 5 -17.40 -17.59 18.01
CA GLN A 5 -16.87 -16.86 19.16
C GLN A 5 -15.36 -17.04 19.31
N GLU A 6 -14.86 -18.24 19.06
CA GLU A 6 -13.41 -18.54 19.07
C GLU A 6 -12.69 -17.76 17.97
N THR A 7 -13.22 -17.79 16.75
CA THR A 7 -12.66 -17.06 15.60
C THR A 7 -12.62 -15.55 15.84
N LEU A 8 -13.69 -14.98 16.41
CA LEU A 8 -13.74 -13.55 16.76
C LEU A 8 -12.77 -13.20 17.89
N SER A 9 -12.57 -14.10 18.86
CA SER A 9 -11.62 -13.90 19.96
C SER A 9 -10.18 -13.88 19.44
N ILE A 10 -9.84 -14.77 18.50
CA ILE A 10 -8.53 -14.79 17.84
C ILE A 10 -8.32 -13.55 16.98
N SER A 11 -9.35 -13.13 16.24
CA SER A 11 -9.29 -11.89 15.44
C SER A 11 -9.02 -10.67 16.34
N ARG A 12 -9.70 -10.58 17.49
CA ARG A 12 -9.43 -9.56 18.52
C ARG A 12 -8.03 -9.67 19.10
N PHE A 13 -7.53 -10.88 19.34
CA PHE A 13 -6.17 -11.11 19.81
C PHE A 13 -5.15 -10.57 18.81
N PHE A 14 -5.27 -10.92 17.51
CA PHE A 14 -4.41 -10.39 16.46
C PHE A 14 -4.47 -8.87 16.38
N ARG A 15 -5.66 -8.28 16.36
CA ARG A 15 -5.82 -6.82 16.33
C ARG A 15 -5.14 -6.15 17.54
N THR A 16 -5.35 -6.71 18.72
CA THR A 16 -4.75 -6.17 19.96
C THR A 16 -3.23 -6.32 19.93
N PHE A 17 -2.71 -7.44 19.45
CA PHE A 17 -1.28 -7.68 19.27
C PHE A 17 -0.68 -6.66 18.29
N LEU A 18 -1.28 -6.48 17.11
CA LEU A 18 -0.83 -5.54 16.07
C LEU A 18 -0.75 -4.11 16.60
N VAL A 19 -1.83 -3.65 17.25
CA VAL A 19 -1.92 -2.29 17.80
C VAL A 19 -0.93 -2.11 18.95
N ARG A 20 -0.90 -3.01 19.93
CA ARG A 20 0.03 -2.90 21.07
C ARG A 20 1.49 -2.94 20.61
N ARG A 21 1.83 -3.83 19.68
CA ARG A 21 3.21 -3.95 19.18
C ARG A 21 3.64 -2.68 18.46
N MET A 22 2.79 -2.14 17.59
CA MET A 22 3.08 -0.86 16.91
C MET A 22 3.26 0.28 17.93
N LEU A 23 2.35 0.41 18.90
CA LEU A 23 2.41 1.48 19.90
C LEU A 23 3.57 1.31 20.90
N SER A 24 4.17 0.13 21.01
CA SER A 24 5.27 -0.15 21.94
C SER A 24 6.66 0.12 21.37
N LEU A 25 6.79 0.26 20.05
CA LEU A 25 8.08 0.36 19.35
C LEU A 25 8.25 1.70 18.61
N GLY A 26 9.51 2.09 18.43
CA GLY A 26 9.89 3.28 17.66
C GLY A 26 9.32 4.59 18.22
N ILE A 27 9.03 5.52 17.31
CA ILE A 27 8.55 6.86 17.67
C ILE A 27 7.13 6.83 18.28
N LEU A 28 6.31 5.83 17.98
CA LEU A 28 4.93 5.71 18.51
C LEU A 28 4.87 5.30 19.98
N ARG A 29 6.00 4.91 20.58
CA ARG A 29 6.11 4.67 22.03
C ARG A 29 5.73 5.91 22.83
N TYR A 30 6.10 7.10 22.34
CA TYR A 30 5.84 8.36 23.02
C TYR A 30 4.37 8.79 22.86
N ARG A 31 3.79 9.37 23.91
CA ARG A 31 2.41 9.87 23.84
C ARG A 31 2.31 11.11 22.96
N GLU A 32 3.27 12.01 23.08
CA GLU A 32 3.29 13.28 22.35
C GLU A 32 3.32 13.06 20.83
N THR A 33 4.15 12.13 20.36
CA THR A 33 4.26 11.80 18.93
C THR A 33 2.96 11.21 18.38
N ARG A 34 2.24 10.40 19.17
CA ARG A 34 0.92 9.87 18.79
C ARG A 34 -0.11 10.98 18.64
N ILE A 35 -0.14 11.92 19.59
CA ILE A 35 -1.06 13.06 19.55
C ILE A 35 -0.73 13.96 18.35
N LEU A 36 0.56 14.25 18.13
CA LEU A 36 1.02 15.05 16.99
C LEU A 36 0.66 14.41 15.65
N LEU A 37 0.90 13.11 15.49
CA LEU A 37 0.57 12.38 14.25
C LEU A 37 -0.95 12.30 14.02
N ALA A 38 -1.73 12.07 15.08
CA ALA A 38 -3.18 12.11 15.00
C ALA A 38 -3.68 13.50 14.59
N PHE A 39 -3.13 14.56 15.18
CA PHE A 39 -3.44 15.95 14.84
C PHE A 39 -3.07 16.29 13.39
N LEU A 40 -1.89 15.91 12.93
CA LEU A 40 -1.46 16.10 11.53
C LEU A 40 -2.36 15.32 10.56
N GLY A 41 -2.70 14.08 10.89
CA GLY A 41 -3.61 13.27 10.06
C GLY A 41 -5.01 13.86 9.98
N THR A 42 -5.59 14.28 11.11
CA THR A 42 -6.93 14.88 11.12
C THR A 42 -6.97 16.24 10.45
N THR A 43 -5.97 17.09 10.68
CA THR A 43 -5.86 18.39 10.00
C THR A 43 -5.73 18.21 8.50
N LEU A 44 -4.93 17.25 8.02
CA LEU A 44 -4.84 16.94 6.59
C LEU A 44 -6.19 16.53 6.01
N LEU A 45 -6.92 15.63 6.69
CA LEU A 45 -8.25 15.20 6.23
C LEU A 45 -9.25 16.35 6.20
N ILE A 46 -9.22 17.24 7.19
CA ILE A 46 -10.06 18.44 7.22
C ILE A 46 -9.71 19.39 6.07
N VAL A 47 -8.41 19.63 5.82
CA VAL A 47 -7.95 20.48 4.71
C VAL A 47 -8.39 19.90 3.36
N LEU A 48 -8.17 18.60 3.13
CA LEU A 48 -8.59 17.94 1.90
C LEU A 48 -10.10 17.96 1.71
N ALA A 49 -10.87 17.71 2.77
CA ALA A 49 -12.33 17.83 2.73
C ALA A 49 -12.77 19.29 2.47
N THR A 50 -12.08 20.27 3.01
CA THR A 50 -12.36 21.70 2.77
C THR A 50 -12.08 22.07 1.32
N ILE A 51 -10.99 21.56 0.73
CA ILE A 51 -10.70 21.73 -0.70
C ILE A 51 -11.82 21.11 -1.55
N GLY A 52 -12.26 19.89 -1.22
CA GLY A 52 -13.41 19.25 -1.88
C GLY A 52 -14.70 20.06 -1.76
N TYR A 53 -14.97 20.61 -0.57
CA TYR A 53 -16.13 21.47 -0.32
C TYR A 53 -16.11 22.73 -1.20
N LEU A 54 -14.97 23.43 -1.25
CA LEU A 54 -14.82 24.64 -2.06
C LEU A 54 -14.98 24.33 -3.56
N PHE A 55 -14.48 23.18 -4.01
CA PHE A 55 -14.64 22.72 -5.39
C PHE A 55 -16.11 22.47 -5.76
N TYR A 56 -16.86 21.75 -4.91
CA TYR A 56 -18.27 21.48 -5.17
C TYR A 56 -19.13 22.74 -5.07
N ARG A 57 -18.91 23.59 -4.07
CA ARG A 57 -19.65 24.86 -3.92
C ARG A 57 -19.43 25.81 -5.11
N GLY A 58 -18.23 25.82 -5.69
CA GLY A 58 -17.94 26.58 -6.92
C GLY A 58 -18.73 26.06 -8.13
N SER A 59 -19.22 24.83 -8.05
CA SER A 59 -19.87 24.08 -9.13
C SER A 59 -21.41 24.01 -9.00
N ASP A 60 -21.99 24.44 -7.87
CA ASP A 60 -23.45 24.40 -7.59
C ASP A 60 -24.37 25.06 -8.64
N LYS A 61 -23.81 25.87 -9.53
CA LYS A 61 -24.57 26.54 -10.59
C LYS A 61 -24.99 25.62 -11.74
N VAL A 62 -24.44 24.41 -11.83
CA VAL A 62 -24.74 23.47 -12.91
C VAL A 62 -25.64 22.35 -12.36
N THR A 63 -26.78 22.16 -13.00
CA THR A 63 -27.75 21.12 -12.65
C THR A 63 -27.12 19.72 -12.77
N HIS A 64 -27.36 18.87 -11.76
CA HIS A 64 -26.93 17.46 -11.70
C HIS A 64 -25.42 17.19 -11.62
N ILE A 65 -24.61 18.15 -11.16
CA ILE A 65 -23.17 17.93 -10.95
C ILE A 65 -22.87 16.83 -9.91
N ASP A 66 -23.74 16.66 -8.92
CA ASP A 66 -23.70 15.55 -7.96
C ASP A 66 -23.58 14.19 -8.66
N THR A 67 -24.41 13.95 -9.68
CA THR A 67 -24.41 12.69 -10.44
C THR A 67 -23.12 12.50 -11.24
N LEU A 68 -22.61 13.55 -11.89
CA LEU A 68 -21.36 13.48 -12.66
C LEU A 68 -20.16 13.18 -11.76
N VAL A 69 -20.08 13.82 -10.59
CA VAL A 69 -19.00 13.60 -9.62
C VAL A 69 -19.05 12.16 -9.10
N LEU A 70 -20.24 11.65 -8.79
CA LEU A 70 -20.42 10.29 -8.31
C LEU A 70 -20.10 9.25 -9.38
N ASP A 71 -20.47 9.47 -10.65
CA ASP A 71 -20.15 8.57 -11.76
C ASP A 71 -18.63 8.54 -12.04
N LEU A 72 -17.95 9.69 -11.97
CA LEU A 72 -16.48 9.78 -12.07
C LEU A 72 -15.78 9.11 -10.87
N ALA A 73 -16.31 9.31 -9.66
CA ALA A 73 -15.80 8.64 -8.46
C ALA A 73 -15.96 7.11 -8.61
N ASN A 74 -17.10 6.65 -9.10
CA ASN A 74 -17.40 5.25 -9.31
C ASN A 74 -16.50 4.61 -10.39
N LEU A 75 -16.15 5.37 -11.43
CA LEU A 75 -15.18 4.91 -12.44
C LEU A 75 -13.78 4.68 -11.84
N THR A 76 -13.32 5.54 -10.93
CA THR A 76 -12.02 5.39 -10.24
C THR A 76 -12.04 4.41 -9.08
N LEU A 77 -13.23 4.03 -8.59
CA LEU A 77 -13.41 3.21 -7.40
C LEU A 77 -12.74 1.83 -7.50
N PRO A 78 -12.92 1.05 -8.59
CA PRO A 78 -12.24 -0.23 -8.74
C PRO A 78 -10.72 -0.11 -8.56
N GLN A 79 -10.09 0.94 -9.10
CA GLN A 79 -8.65 1.15 -9.00
C GLN A 79 -8.19 1.22 -7.53
N TRP A 80 -8.83 2.07 -6.73
CA TRP A 80 -8.48 2.23 -5.32
C TRP A 80 -8.77 0.98 -4.50
N VAL A 81 -9.85 0.26 -4.81
CA VAL A 81 -10.16 -1.02 -4.17
C VAL A 81 -9.12 -2.09 -4.53
N PHE A 82 -8.70 -2.20 -5.79
CA PHE A 82 -7.63 -3.11 -6.21
C PHE A 82 -6.30 -2.78 -5.52
N ILE A 83 -5.91 -1.51 -5.48
CA ILE A 83 -4.66 -1.07 -4.83
C ILE A 83 -4.71 -1.40 -3.33
N GLY A 84 -5.79 -1.01 -2.64
CA GLY A 84 -5.95 -1.28 -1.21
C GLY A 84 -5.96 -2.78 -0.89
N PHE A 85 -6.68 -3.57 -1.71
CA PHE A 85 -6.75 -5.02 -1.56
C PHE A 85 -5.38 -5.68 -1.76
N ILE A 86 -4.68 -5.38 -2.87
CA ILE A 86 -3.37 -5.96 -3.19
C ILE A 86 -2.34 -5.60 -2.11
N ILE A 87 -2.27 -4.34 -1.68
CA ILE A 87 -1.35 -3.90 -0.63
C ILE A 87 -1.61 -4.69 0.64
N VAL A 88 -2.84 -4.69 1.16
CA VAL A 88 -3.15 -5.38 2.41
C VAL A 88 -2.88 -6.88 2.28
N ARG A 89 -3.29 -7.51 1.17
CA ARG A 89 -3.05 -8.95 0.97
C ARG A 89 -1.56 -9.30 0.94
N LEU A 90 -0.73 -8.47 0.30
CA LEU A 90 0.71 -8.65 0.27
C LEU A 90 1.33 -8.51 1.66
N LEU A 91 0.88 -7.52 2.45
CA LEU A 91 1.37 -7.33 3.83
C LEU A 91 1.02 -8.53 4.73
N PHE A 92 -0.20 -9.06 4.60
CA PHE A 92 -0.65 -10.17 5.42
C PHE A 92 -0.12 -11.53 5.00
N LEU A 93 0.28 -11.69 3.74
CA LEU A 93 1.02 -12.87 3.26
C LEU A 93 2.34 -13.06 4.03
N LYS A 94 2.97 -11.96 4.45
CA LYS A 94 4.21 -11.97 5.26
C LYS A 94 3.98 -12.38 6.72
N SER A 95 2.75 -12.30 7.22
CA SER A 95 2.44 -12.41 8.65
C SER A 95 2.64 -13.82 9.26
N SER A 96 3.38 -14.72 8.59
CA SER A 96 3.75 -16.06 9.07
C SER A 96 4.38 -16.06 10.47
N ASN A 97 5.22 -15.07 10.79
CA ASN A 97 5.80 -14.90 12.13
C ASN A 97 4.75 -14.46 13.16
N MET A 98 3.81 -13.58 12.81
CA MET A 98 2.68 -13.24 13.69
C MET A 98 1.78 -14.46 13.96
N LEU A 99 1.54 -15.22 12.91
CA LEU A 99 0.75 -16.43 12.89
C LEU A 99 1.35 -17.53 13.77
N SER A 100 2.68 -17.67 13.80
CA SER A 100 3.39 -18.62 14.67
C SER A 100 3.12 -18.40 16.17
N LEU A 101 2.72 -17.20 16.58
CA LEU A 101 2.37 -16.90 17.98
C LEU A 101 1.10 -17.63 18.44
N THR A 102 0.29 -18.11 17.48
CA THR A 102 -0.96 -18.82 17.77
C THR A 102 -0.83 -20.33 17.61
N GLU A 103 0.34 -20.85 17.22
CA GLU A 103 0.57 -22.29 16.98
C GLU A 103 0.28 -23.15 18.21
N SER A 104 0.55 -22.63 19.42
CA SER A 104 0.30 -23.31 20.69
C SER A 104 -1.15 -23.28 21.17
N LEU A 105 -2.04 -22.53 20.51
CA LEU A 105 -3.46 -22.46 20.88
C LEU A 105 -4.24 -23.63 20.26
N PRO A 106 -5.20 -24.23 20.99
CA PRO A 106 -6.02 -25.35 20.53
C PRO A 106 -7.09 -24.88 19.54
N VAL A 107 -6.65 -24.44 18.37
CA VAL A 107 -7.48 -23.82 17.32
C VAL A 107 -7.11 -24.44 15.98
N THR A 108 -8.10 -24.69 15.13
CA THR A 108 -7.87 -25.17 13.77
C THR A 108 -7.21 -24.10 12.88
N ASP A 109 -6.40 -24.53 11.91
CA ASP A 109 -5.76 -23.62 10.95
C ASP A 109 -6.78 -22.85 10.09
N HIS A 110 -7.96 -23.44 9.87
CA HIS A 110 -9.06 -22.76 9.20
C HIS A 110 -9.59 -21.57 10.02
N GLN A 111 -9.84 -21.75 11.32
CA GLN A 111 -10.25 -20.64 12.21
C GLN A 111 -9.17 -19.54 12.27
N ARG A 112 -7.88 -19.90 12.28
CA ARG A 112 -6.77 -18.92 12.22
C ARG A 112 -6.79 -18.13 10.91
N SER A 113 -6.98 -18.80 9.78
CA SER A 113 -7.08 -18.19 8.45
C SER A 113 -8.26 -17.22 8.34
N VAL A 114 -9.44 -17.63 8.80
CA VAL A 114 -10.65 -16.79 8.80
C VAL A 114 -10.46 -15.58 9.74
N ALA A 115 -9.86 -15.76 10.91
CA ALA A 115 -9.58 -14.66 11.83
C ALA A 115 -8.60 -13.63 11.24
N LEU A 116 -7.64 -14.09 10.43
CA LEU A 116 -6.72 -13.24 9.68
C LEU A 116 -7.46 -12.47 8.57
N PHE A 117 -8.28 -13.19 7.80
CA PHE A 117 -9.10 -12.62 6.72
C PHE A 117 -10.03 -11.51 7.22
N ILE A 118 -10.65 -11.68 8.39
CA ILE A 118 -11.48 -10.63 9.01
C ILE A 118 -10.64 -9.38 9.31
N ASN A 119 -9.41 -9.55 9.81
CA ASN A 119 -8.53 -8.41 10.05
C ASN A 119 -8.13 -7.75 8.74
N GLU A 120 -7.75 -8.50 7.71
CA GLU A 120 -7.45 -7.97 6.38
C GLU A 120 -8.58 -7.12 5.82
N LEU A 121 -9.83 -7.62 5.86
CA LEU A 121 -11.00 -6.85 5.42
C LEU A 121 -11.18 -5.56 6.22
N ALA A 122 -10.96 -5.59 7.54
CA ALA A 122 -11.04 -4.39 8.37
C ALA A 122 -9.96 -3.35 8.01
N PHE A 123 -8.75 -3.79 7.65
CA PHE A 123 -7.68 -2.90 7.18
C PHE A 123 -8.02 -2.29 5.81
N ILE A 124 -8.50 -3.08 4.87
CA ILE A 124 -8.91 -2.60 3.54
C ILE A 124 -10.03 -1.55 3.69
N ALA A 125 -11.05 -1.84 4.49
CA ALA A 125 -12.14 -0.91 4.76
C ALA A 125 -11.62 0.40 5.38
N GLY A 126 -10.71 0.32 6.36
CA GLY A 126 -10.10 1.50 6.97
C GLY A 126 -9.33 2.37 5.97
N ILE A 127 -8.54 1.76 5.08
CA ILE A 127 -7.81 2.49 4.04
C ILE A 127 -8.77 3.17 3.07
N LEU A 128 -9.81 2.46 2.60
CA LEU A 128 -10.78 3.02 1.66
C LEU A 128 -11.57 4.19 2.27
N ILE A 129 -11.97 4.08 3.54
CA ILE A 129 -12.63 5.19 4.25
C ILE A 129 -11.74 6.44 4.23
N VAL A 130 -10.44 6.30 4.53
CA VAL A 130 -9.50 7.43 4.55
C VAL A 130 -9.30 8.02 3.15
N VAL A 131 -9.13 7.19 2.13
CA VAL A 131 -8.93 7.64 0.73
C VAL A 131 -10.15 8.40 0.21
N PHE A 132 -11.34 7.84 0.37
CA PHE A 132 -12.58 8.45 -0.11
C PHE A 132 -13.14 9.55 0.81
N PHE A 133 -12.58 9.74 2.00
CA PHE A 133 -13.06 10.72 2.97
C PHE A 133 -13.17 12.12 2.36
N SER A 134 -12.11 12.56 1.67
CA SER A 134 -12.03 13.90 1.07
C SER A 134 -13.09 14.14 -0.01
N SER A 135 -13.48 13.10 -0.75
CA SER A 135 -14.47 13.21 -1.84
C SER A 135 -15.90 13.07 -1.35
N ILE A 136 -16.15 12.24 -0.32
CA ILE A 136 -17.48 11.93 0.20
C ILE A 136 -17.95 12.94 1.24
N ALA A 137 -17.08 13.28 2.20
CA ALA A 137 -17.45 14.09 3.36
C ALA A 137 -18.07 15.46 3.00
N PRO A 138 -17.64 16.16 1.93
CA PRO A 138 -18.19 17.47 1.59
C PRO A 138 -19.57 17.43 0.93
N LEU A 139 -19.96 16.32 0.27
CA LEU A 139 -21.18 16.26 -0.55
C LEU A 139 -22.47 16.59 0.23
N PRO A 140 -22.70 16.05 1.45
CA PRO A 140 -23.90 16.37 2.22
C PRO A 140 -23.99 17.83 2.67
N PHE A 141 -22.84 18.51 2.83
CA PHE A 141 -22.80 19.92 3.23
C PHE A 141 -23.10 20.88 2.08
N VAL A 142 -22.92 20.44 0.84
CA VAL A 142 -23.14 21.24 -0.36
C VAL A 142 -24.52 20.97 -0.95
N PHE A 143 -24.82 19.70 -1.22
CA PHE A 143 -26.05 19.29 -1.92
C PHE A 143 -27.18 18.84 -0.98
N GLY A 144 -26.95 18.84 0.34
CA GLY A 144 -27.92 18.39 1.34
C GLY A 144 -27.87 16.89 1.62
N ILE A 145 -28.67 16.46 2.61
CA ILE A 145 -28.59 15.09 3.14
C ILE A 145 -29.13 14.02 2.18
N GLU A 146 -29.94 14.41 1.20
CA GLU A 146 -30.56 13.49 0.23
C GLU A 146 -29.51 12.79 -0.65
N VAL A 147 -28.40 13.47 -0.94
CA VAL A 147 -27.26 12.92 -1.72
C VAL A 147 -26.54 11.79 -0.98
N SER A 148 -26.70 11.66 0.35
CA SER A 148 -26.13 10.53 1.10
C SER A 148 -26.62 9.16 0.59
N SER A 149 -27.86 9.10 0.10
CA SER A 149 -28.41 7.88 -0.49
C SER A 149 -27.73 7.52 -1.80
N GLN A 150 -27.40 8.53 -2.63
CA GLN A 150 -26.66 8.36 -3.88
C GLN A 150 -25.19 8.00 -3.64
N VAL A 151 -24.55 8.59 -2.63
CA VAL A 151 -23.19 8.21 -2.20
C VAL A 151 -23.13 6.73 -1.82
N ALA A 152 -24.13 6.25 -1.08
CA ALA A 152 -24.18 4.85 -0.67
C ALA A 152 -24.30 3.89 -1.86
N THR A 153 -25.12 4.23 -2.86
CA THR A 153 -25.35 3.40 -4.05
C THR A 153 -24.23 3.48 -5.08
N SER A 154 -23.58 4.65 -5.23
CA SER A 154 -22.48 4.86 -6.18
C SER A 154 -21.11 4.48 -5.64
N ILE A 155 -20.87 4.54 -4.33
CA ILE A 155 -19.54 4.31 -3.75
C ILE A 155 -19.53 3.18 -2.72
N VAL A 156 -20.38 3.25 -1.69
CA VAL A 156 -20.26 2.33 -0.54
C VAL A 156 -20.61 0.89 -0.92
N PHE A 157 -21.75 0.66 -1.60
CA PHE A 157 -22.16 -0.69 -1.98
C PHE A 157 -21.28 -1.32 -3.07
N PRO A 158 -20.90 -0.60 -4.15
CA PRO A 158 -19.93 -1.11 -5.12
C PRO A 158 -18.56 -1.43 -4.47
N ALA A 159 -18.05 -0.57 -3.58
CA ALA A 159 -16.78 -0.84 -2.91
C ALA A 159 -16.84 -2.08 -2.02
N ALA A 160 -17.89 -2.23 -1.20
CA ALA A 160 -18.06 -3.38 -0.32
C ALA A 160 -18.15 -4.70 -1.11
N THR A 161 -18.95 -4.72 -2.17
CA THR A 161 -19.14 -5.89 -3.02
C THR A 161 -17.86 -6.24 -3.79
N LEU A 162 -17.13 -5.25 -4.28
CA LEU A 162 -15.86 -5.44 -4.98
C LEU A 162 -14.78 -5.98 -4.02
N VAL A 163 -14.64 -5.45 -2.81
CA VAL A 163 -13.67 -5.97 -1.81
C VAL A 163 -13.91 -7.44 -1.52
N VAL A 164 -15.15 -7.83 -1.22
CA VAL A 164 -15.48 -9.23 -0.92
C VAL A 164 -15.40 -10.10 -2.18
N GLY A 165 -15.76 -9.56 -3.34
CA GLY A 165 -15.59 -10.23 -4.63
C GLY A 165 -14.13 -10.53 -4.96
N LEU A 166 -13.22 -9.57 -4.73
CA LEU A 166 -11.78 -9.79 -4.90
C LEU A 166 -11.23 -10.82 -3.92
N ALA A 167 -11.69 -10.82 -2.67
CA ALA A 167 -11.34 -11.86 -1.71
C ALA A 167 -11.75 -13.26 -2.20
N PHE A 168 -12.97 -13.37 -2.71
CA PHE A 168 -13.47 -14.63 -3.27
C PHE A 168 -12.66 -15.07 -4.50
N ILE A 169 -12.39 -14.16 -5.45
CA ILE A 169 -11.57 -14.44 -6.64
C ILE A 169 -10.16 -14.88 -6.22
N TYR A 170 -9.53 -14.20 -5.26
CA TYR A 170 -8.22 -14.58 -4.73
C TYR A 170 -8.25 -16.02 -4.18
N ASN A 171 -9.26 -16.36 -3.38
CA ASN A 171 -9.37 -17.69 -2.78
C ASN A 171 -9.59 -18.77 -3.84
N ILE A 172 -10.40 -18.50 -4.88
CA ILE A 172 -10.55 -19.43 -6.02
C ILE A 172 -9.24 -19.60 -6.78
N LEU A 173 -8.51 -18.51 -7.07
CA LEU A 173 -7.25 -18.58 -7.80
C LEU A 173 -6.21 -19.41 -7.03
N THR A 174 -6.07 -19.15 -5.73
CA THR A 174 -5.14 -19.92 -4.89
C THR A 174 -5.54 -21.37 -4.74
N TRP A 175 -6.85 -21.65 -4.65
CA TRP A 175 -7.37 -23.02 -4.70
C TRP A 175 -7.07 -23.70 -6.05
N GLY A 176 -7.37 -23.05 -7.17
CA GLY A 176 -7.07 -23.56 -8.51
C GLY A 176 -5.58 -23.83 -8.72
N PHE A 177 -4.71 -22.93 -8.30
CA PHE A 177 -3.26 -23.16 -8.35
C PHE A 177 -2.80 -24.27 -7.41
N SER A 178 -3.47 -24.48 -6.28
CA SER A 178 -3.19 -25.61 -5.39
C SER A 178 -3.54 -26.96 -6.04
N VAL A 179 -4.61 -27.02 -6.85
CA VAL A 179 -4.96 -28.22 -7.63
C VAL A 179 -3.87 -28.55 -8.65
N VAL A 180 -3.29 -27.52 -9.29
CA VAL A 180 -2.15 -27.66 -10.22
C VAL A 180 -0.82 -27.97 -9.49
N ARG A 181 -0.84 -28.10 -8.15
CA ARG A 181 0.34 -28.35 -7.28
C ARG A 181 1.41 -27.26 -7.39
N LEU A 182 1.01 -26.03 -7.69
CA LEU A 182 1.87 -24.84 -7.63
C LEU A 182 2.13 -24.46 -6.17
N GLY A 183 2.84 -25.31 -5.44
CA GLY A 183 2.89 -25.33 -3.97
C GLY A 183 3.09 -23.94 -3.33
N ARG A 184 4.27 -23.34 -3.50
CA ARG A 184 4.68 -22.12 -2.75
C ARG A 184 4.47 -20.81 -3.49
N ILE A 185 4.19 -20.87 -4.79
CA ILE A 185 4.09 -19.68 -5.67
C ILE A 185 2.61 -19.33 -5.94
N LYS A 186 1.66 -20.17 -5.53
CA LYS A 186 0.21 -19.96 -5.74
C LYS A 186 -0.26 -18.57 -5.29
N ASP A 187 0.18 -18.10 -4.13
CA ASP A 187 -0.28 -16.83 -3.57
C ASP A 187 0.30 -15.66 -4.37
N ILE A 188 1.57 -15.74 -4.75
CA ILE A 188 2.24 -14.74 -5.60
C ILE A 188 1.56 -14.68 -6.98
N LEU A 189 1.30 -15.84 -7.60
CA LEU A 189 0.60 -15.92 -8.87
C LEU A 189 -0.81 -15.35 -8.80
N ALA A 190 -1.54 -15.60 -7.70
CA ALA A 190 -2.87 -15.03 -7.51
C ALA A 190 -2.82 -13.50 -7.45
N ILE A 191 -1.86 -12.92 -6.73
CA ILE A 191 -1.68 -11.45 -6.71
C ILE A 191 -1.29 -10.93 -8.11
N CYS A 192 -0.44 -11.63 -8.86
CA CYS A 192 -0.12 -11.25 -10.24
C CYS A 192 -1.37 -11.24 -11.15
N VAL A 193 -2.23 -12.25 -11.04
CA VAL A 193 -3.50 -12.29 -11.79
C VAL A 193 -4.42 -11.15 -11.38
N LEU A 194 -4.54 -10.85 -10.08
CA LEU A 194 -5.32 -9.70 -9.62
C LEU A 194 -4.77 -8.38 -10.13
N LEU A 195 -3.45 -8.23 -10.25
CA LEU A 195 -2.84 -7.04 -10.84
C LEU A 195 -3.15 -6.93 -12.35
N ILE A 196 -3.15 -8.04 -13.08
CA ILE A 196 -3.59 -8.05 -14.48
C ILE A 196 -5.05 -7.62 -14.59
N LEU A 197 -5.93 -8.15 -13.73
CA LEU A 197 -7.34 -7.74 -13.68
C LEU A 197 -7.50 -6.26 -13.33
N ALA A 198 -6.71 -5.75 -12.39
CA ALA A 198 -6.65 -4.33 -12.06
C ALA A 198 -6.25 -3.50 -13.29
N GLY A 199 -5.18 -3.91 -14.00
CA GLY A 199 -4.73 -3.26 -15.23
C GLY A 199 -5.80 -3.26 -16.32
N LEU A 200 -6.42 -4.41 -16.59
CA LEU A 200 -7.50 -4.56 -17.57
C LEU A 200 -8.71 -3.67 -17.25
N SER A 201 -9.04 -3.49 -15.96
CA SER A 201 -10.13 -2.59 -15.56
C SER A 201 -9.88 -1.13 -15.96
N GLN A 202 -8.61 -0.73 -16.04
CA GLN A 202 -8.16 0.63 -16.32
C GLN A 202 -7.87 0.91 -17.80
N ILE A 203 -7.85 -0.11 -18.66
CA ILE A 203 -7.69 0.11 -20.09
C ILE A 203 -8.86 0.94 -20.61
N GLY A 204 -8.54 2.00 -21.36
CA GLY A 204 -9.53 2.94 -21.89
C GLY A 204 -10.14 3.87 -20.83
N MET A 205 -9.44 4.16 -19.72
CA MET A 205 -9.93 5.12 -18.73
C MET A 205 -10.29 6.47 -19.35
N THR A 206 -9.45 6.99 -20.24
CA THR A 206 -9.66 8.28 -20.92
C THR A 206 -10.90 8.27 -21.82
N THR A 207 -11.14 7.17 -22.54
CA THR A 207 -12.33 7.00 -23.38
C THR A 207 -13.60 6.85 -22.54
N LYS A 208 -13.52 6.16 -21.39
CA LYS A 208 -14.62 6.07 -20.42
C LYS A 208 -14.97 7.43 -19.82
N VAL A 209 -13.99 8.21 -19.37
CA VAL A 209 -14.20 9.59 -18.86
C VAL A 209 -14.85 10.47 -19.94
N ALA A 210 -14.37 10.40 -21.17
CA ALA A 210 -14.95 11.14 -22.29
C ALA A 210 -16.41 10.73 -22.56
N SER A 211 -16.72 9.43 -22.48
CA SER A 211 -18.08 8.90 -22.67
C SER A 211 -19.05 9.32 -21.56
N ILE A 212 -18.59 9.38 -20.31
CA ILE A 212 -19.41 9.88 -19.18
C ILE A 212 -19.70 11.36 -19.38
N THR A 213 -18.68 12.13 -19.74
CA THR A 213 -18.80 13.58 -19.92
C THR A 213 -19.72 13.92 -21.10
N SER A 214 -19.63 13.19 -22.22
CA SER A 214 -20.51 13.40 -23.37
C SER A 214 -21.94 12.93 -23.10
N ALA A 215 -22.11 11.82 -22.38
CA ALA A 215 -23.42 11.35 -21.95
C ALA A 215 -24.12 12.40 -21.06
N PHE A 216 -23.40 12.92 -20.06
CA PHE A 216 -23.87 13.99 -19.18
C PHE A 216 -24.32 15.22 -19.98
N GLN A 217 -23.55 15.66 -20.97
CA GLN A 217 -23.93 16.77 -21.85
C GLN A 217 -25.20 16.50 -22.68
N SER A 218 -25.42 15.25 -23.06
CA SER A 218 -26.62 14.81 -23.79
C SER A 218 -27.85 14.54 -22.92
N GLY A 219 -27.74 14.69 -21.59
CA GLY A 219 -28.81 14.37 -20.63
C GLY A 219 -29.07 12.86 -20.45
N ASN A 220 -28.21 11.99 -21.02
CA ASN A 220 -28.27 10.55 -20.85
C ASN A 220 -27.18 10.08 -19.89
N ARG A 221 -27.38 8.93 -19.23
CA ARG A 221 -26.31 8.30 -18.43
C ARG A 221 -25.59 7.24 -19.23
N ALA A 222 -24.25 7.29 -19.21
CA ALA A 222 -23.42 6.22 -19.72
C ALA A 222 -23.56 5.00 -18.80
N PHE A 223 -23.71 3.81 -19.37
CA PHE A 223 -23.74 2.58 -18.56
C PHE A 223 -22.32 2.16 -18.18
N LEU A 224 -21.98 2.21 -16.90
CA LEU A 224 -20.81 1.51 -16.36
C LEU A 224 -21.24 0.31 -15.51
N TRP A 225 -20.43 -0.75 -15.52
CA TRP A 225 -20.68 -1.94 -14.68
C TRP A 225 -20.77 -1.58 -13.18
N SER A 226 -20.02 -0.56 -12.77
CA SER A 226 -20.03 -0.04 -11.41
C SER A 226 -21.35 0.67 -11.05
N ASP A 227 -22.17 1.07 -12.01
CA ASP A 227 -23.47 1.75 -11.83
C ASP A 227 -24.63 0.76 -11.66
N THR A 228 -24.36 -0.52 -11.52
CA THR A 228 -25.39 -1.54 -11.31
C THR A 228 -26.28 -1.24 -10.09
N TYR A 229 -25.70 -0.78 -8.98
CA TYR A 229 -26.44 -0.40 -7.78
C TYR A 229 -27.21 0.91 -7.94
N THR A 230 -26.68 1.89 -8.67
CA THR A 230 -27.38 3.15 -8.93
C THR A 230 -28.62 2.90 -9.80
N LEU A 231 -28.51 2.06 -10.83
CA LEU A 231 -29.65 1.67 -11.68
C LEU A 231 -30.74 0.90 -10.92
N ILE A 232 -30.35 0.02 -9.99
CA ILE A 232 -31.31 -0.69 -9.13
C ILE A 232 -32.02 0.30 -8.21
N SER A 233 -31.28 1.26 -7.65
CA SER A 233 -31.85 2.30 -6.78
C SER A 233 -32.82 3.20 -7.52
N GLU A 234 -32.56 3.55 -8.77
CA GLU A 234 -33.45 4.38 -9.58
C GLU A 234 -34.75 3.67 -9.97
N LYS A 235 -34.68 2.37 -10.28
CA LYS A 235 -35.85 1.59 -10.70
C LYS A 235 -36.71 1.08 -9.56
N TYR A 236 -36.08 0.65 -8.47
CA TYR A 236 -36.74 -0.08 -7.37
C TYR A 236 -36.65 0.66 -6.02
N GLY A 237 -35.98 1.81 -5.97
CA GLY A 237 -35.78 2.59 -4.76
C GLY A 237 -34.59 2.12 -3.92
N PHE A 238 -34.14 3.02 -3.04
CA PHE A 238 -32.96 2.84 -2.18
C PHE A 238 -33.05 1.59 -1.28
N PHE A 239 -34.24 1.30 -0.73
CA PHE A 239 -34.41 0.18 0.19
C PHE A 239 -34.11 -1.17 -0.46
N ILE A 240 -34.63 -1.41 -1.66
CA ILE A 240 -34.39 -2.64 -2.42
C ILE A 240 -32.91 -2.74 -2.79
N CYS A 241 -32.29 -1.63 -3.21
CA CYS A 241 -30.85 -1.58 -3.49
C CYS A 241 -29.99 -1.93 -2.25
N SER A 242 -30.35 -1.44 -1.07
CA SER A 242 -29.62 -1.75 0.15
C SER A 242 -29.74 -3.24 0.53
N LEU A 243 -30.92 -3.83 0.33
CA LEU A 243 -31.17 -5.24 0.62
C LEU A 243 -30.39 -6.15 -0.36
N THR A 244 -30.36 -5.83 -1.65
CA THR A 244 -29.56 -6.58 -2.63
C THR A 244 -28.06 -6.45 -2.35
N ALA A 245 -27.57 -5.27 -1.97
CA ALA A 245 -26.18 -5.06 -1.57
C ALA A 245 -25.81 -5.92 -0.34
N VAL A 246 -26.65 -5.94 0.70
CA VAL A 246 -26.41 -6.75 1.90
C VAL A 246 -26.43 -8.24 1.58
N ILE A 247 -27.41 -8.73 0.82
CA ILE A 247 -27.50 -10.15 0.43
C ILE A 247 -26.28 -10.57 -0.39
N SER A 248 -25.88 -9.76 -1.37
CA SER A 248 -24.70 -10.03 -2.20
C SER A 248 -23.41 -10.06 -1.37
N CYS A 249 -23.24 -9.13 -0.42
CA CYS A 249 -22.11 -9.13 0.51
C CYS A 249 -22.10 -10.38 1.40
N ILE A 250 -23.23 -10.77 1.99
CA ILE A 250 -23.32 -11.96 2.84
C ILE A 250 -23.03 -13.23 2.04
N PHE A 251 -23.59 -13.34 0.84
CA PHE A 251 -23.34 -14.47 -0.05
C PHE A 251 -21.85 -14.57 -0.44
N LEU A 252 -21.25 -13.47 -0.89
CA LEU A 252 -19.83 -13.45 -1.24
C LEU A 252 -18.93 -13.68 -0.03
N LEU A 253 -19.30 -13.19 1.15
CA LEU A 253 -18.51 -13.35 2.37
C LEU A 253 -18.56 -14.79 2.86
N THR A 254 -19.73 -15.43 2.84
CA THR A 254 -19.85 -16.86 3.15
C THR A 254 -19.05 -17.69 2.14
N ALA A 255 -19.18 -17.42 0.85
CA ALA A 255 -18.38 -18.08 -0.19
C ALA A 255 -16.86 -17.86 -0.01
N ALA A 256 -16.42 -16.65 0.33
CA ALA A 256 -15.03 -16.33 0.60
C ALA A 256 -14.50 -17.07 1.84
N THR A 257 -15.28 -17.15 2.92
CA THR A 257 -14.88 -17.90 4.13
C THR A 257 -14.78 -19.41 3.87
N LEU A 258 -15.72 -19.99 3.12
CA LEU A 258 -15.70 -21.42 2.76
C LEU A 258 -14.51 -21.78 1.87
N THR A 259 -14.14 -20.88 0.96
CA THR A 259 -12.99 -21.06 0.04
C THR A 259 -11.64 -20.71 0.68
N SER A 260 -11.62 -20.15 1.90
CA SER A 260 -10.37 -19.84 2.60
C SER A 260 -9.64 -21.13 3.01
N GLY A 261 -8.73 -21.57 2.13
CA GLY A 261 -8.00 -22.82 2.30
C GLY A 261 -7.05 -22.81 3.50
N ALA A 262 -7.13 -23.88 4.30
CA ALA A 262 -6.17 -24.20 5.36
C ALA A 262 -4.87 -24.75 4.76
N LEU A 263 -4.01 -23.88 4.22
CA LEU A 263 -2.67 -24.29 3.78
C LEU A 263 -1.65 -23.30 4.33
N PHE A 264 -1.47 -23.39 5.64
CA PHE A 264 -0.35 -22.81 6.33
C PHE A 264 0.92 -23.48 5.83
N THR A 265 1.73 -22.76 5.07
CA THR A 265 3.10 -23.18 4.85
C THR A 265 3.98 -22.00 5.24
N LYS A 266 4.77 -22.18 6.31
CA LYS A 266 5.81 -21.23 6.70
C LYS A 266 6.70 -20.99 5.47
N GLN A 267 6.53 -19.84 4.83
CA GLN A 267 7.32 -19.50 3.66
C GLN A 267 8.76 -19.27 4.10
N LYS A 268 9.72 -19.82 3.35
CA LYS A 268 11.13 -19.54 3.61
C LYS A 268 11.41 -18.10 3.18
N GLU A 269 11.62 -17.22 4.15
CA GLU A 269 11.93 -15.79 3.94
C GLU A 269 13.14 -15.55 3.02
N TYR A 270 14.03 -16.55 2.87
CA TYR A 270 15.29 -16.43 2.14
C TYR A 270 15.44 -17.50 1.06
N ILE A 271 15.84 -17.06 -0.13
CA ILE A 271 16.34 -17.91 -1.21
C ILE A 271 17.77 -18.38 -0.85
N LEU A 272 18.09 -19.62 -1.17
CA LEU A 272 19.44 -20.16 -1.01
C LEU A 272 20.38 -19.44 -1.99
N THR A 273 21.27 -18.58 -1.49
CA THR A 273 22.41 -18.11 -2.29
C THR A 273 23.73 -18.53 -1.66
N ARG A 274 24.80 -18.59 -2.46
CA ARG A 274 26.14 -18.91 -1.99
C ARG A 274 26.59 -17.83 -0.99
N THR A 275 27.01 -18.22 0.21
CA THR A 275 27.65 -17.29 1.15
C THR A 275 28.99 -16.86 0.57
N PRO A 276 29.39 -15.58 0.72
CA PRO A 276 30.74 -15.20 0.38
C PRO A 276 31.71 -16.00 1.26
N SER A 277 32.77 -16.51 0.62
CA SER A 277 33.91 -17.19 1.24
C SER A 277 34.38 -16.46 2.50
N LYS A 278 34.92 -17.21 3.48
CA LYS A 278 35.55 -16.70 4.71
C LYS A 278 36.41 -15.47 4.37
N GLY A 279 35.84 -14.29 4.59
CA GLY A 279 36.54 -13.04 4.35
C GLY A 279 37.66 -12.93 5.37
N ASP A 280 38.83 -12.50 4.91
CA ASP A 280 39.96 -12.23 5.78
C ASP A 280 39.58 -11.05 6.68
N LEU A 281 39.27 -11.34 7.95
CA LEU A 281 38.79 -10.39 8.96
C LEU A 281 39.92 -9.50 9.50
N SER A 282 41.14 -9.62 8.96
CA SER A 282 42.33 -8.90 9.39
C SER A 282 42.31 -7.42 8.98
N ASN A 283 41.64 -7.07 7.87
CA ASN A 283 41.64 -5.71 7.32
C ASN A 283 40.28 -4.98 7.46
N PRO A 284 40.25 -3.73 7.95
CA PRO A 284 39.00 -2.98 8.17
C PRO A 284 38.23 -2.66 6.88
N SER A 285 38.93 -2.48 5.75
CA SER A 285 38.32 -2.30 4.44
C SER A 285 37.63 -3.58 3.94
N THR A 286 38.23 -4.75 4.21
CA THR A 286 37.68 -6.06 3.88
C THR A 286 36.43 -6.36 4.73
N ILE A 287 36.44 -5.96 6.00
CA ILE A 287 35.26 -6.06 6.88
C ILE A 287 34.11 -5.22 6.32
N ARG A 288 34.34 -3.94 5.98
CA ARG A 288 33.29 -3.06 5.41
C ARG A 288 32.72 -3.59 4.11
N ARG A 289 33.57 -4.11 3.21
CA ARG A 289 33.13 -4.72 1.95
C ARG A 289 32.32 -6.00 2.18
N THR A 290 32.71 -6.80 3.16
CA THR A 290 31.99 -8.02 3.53
C THR A 290 30.63 -7.68 4.14
N LEU A 291 30.56 -6.67 5.00
CA LEU A 291 29.30 -6.17 5.56
C LEU A 291 28.36 -5.68 4.46
N PHE A 292 28.82 -4.79 3.58
CA PHE A 292 28.01 -4.32 2.45
C PHE A 292 27.48 -5.49 1.60
N LYS A 293 28.33 -6.47 1.27
CA LYS A 293 27.90 -7.68 0.55
C LYS A 293 26.85 -8.47 1.32
N SER A 294 26.97 -8.60 2.64
CA SER A 294 25.99 -9.28 3.48
C SER A 294 24.64 -8.56 3.51
N TYR A 295 24.63 -7.23 3.58
CA TYR A 295 23.42 -6.42 3.46
C TYR A 295 22.78 -6.61 2.08
N LEU A 296 23.55 -6.47 0.99
CA LEU A 296 23.07 -6.68 -0.38
C LEU A 296 22.50 -8.10 -0.58
N LEU A 297 23.19 -9.13 -0.07
CA LEU A 297 22.73 -10.52 -0.15
C LEU A 297 21.46 -10.76 0.66
N SER A 298 21.27 -10.09 1.80
CA SER A 298 20.03 -10.16 2.58
C SER A 298 18.84 -9.71 1.73
N PHE A 299 18.96 -8.58 1.01
CA PHE A 299 17.92 -8.12 0.09
C PHE A 299 17.74 -9.07 -1.11
N LEU A 300 18.81 -9.49 -1.79
CA LEU A 300 18.67 -10.37 -2.96
C LEU A 300 18.08 -11.74 -2.62
N ARG A 301 18.27 -12.21 -1.38
CA ARG A 301 17.66 -13.46 -0.90
C ARG A 301 16.19 -13.29 -0.53
N ALA A 302 15.76 -12.09 -0.16
CA ALA A 302 14.39 -11.86 0.24
C ALA A 302 13.45 -12.11 -0.94
N GLN A 303 12.43 -12.94 -0.74
CA GLN A 303 11.41 -13.19 -1.77
C GLN A 303 10.69 -11.90 -2.18
N GLU A 304 10.55 -10.97 -1.24
CA GLU A 304 9.93 -9.65 -1.43
C GLU A 304 10.60 -8.85 -2.54
N THR A 305 11.93 -8.89 -2.62
CA THR A 305 12.69 -8.21 -3.67
C THR A 305 12.26 -8.71 -5.04
N TRP A 306 12.18 -10.02 -5.21
CA TRP A 306 11.79 -10.61 -6.50
C TRP A 306 10.33 -10.35 -6.85
N ILE A 307 9.44 -10.45 -5.86
CA ILE A 307 8.03 -10.10 -6.03
C ILE A 307 7.95 -8.65 -6.51
N THR A 308 8.49 -7.70 -5.74
CA THR A 308 8.43 -6.27 -6.09
C THR A 308 9.04 -5.96 -7.45
N LEU A 309 10.13 -6.64 -7.83
CA LEU A 309 10.72 -6.47 -9.16
C LEU A 309 9.81 -6.97 -10.29
N ILE A 310 9.13 -8.11 -10.10
CA ILE A 310 8.13 -8.62 -11.05
C ILE A 310 6.94 -7.65 -11.13
N PHE A 311 6.47 -7.16 -9.98
CA PHE A 311 5.41 -6.15 -9.90
C PHE A 311 5.81 -4.87 -10.63
N ALA A 312 7.05 -4.41 -10.47
CA ALA A 312 7.56 -3.23 -11.14
C ALA A 312 7.65 -3.43 -12.67
N LEU A 313 8.10 -4.59 -13.13
CA LEU A 313 8.13 -4.92 -14.56
C LEU A 313 6.72 -4.98 -15.17
N GLY A 314 5.79 -5.66 -14.50
CA GLY A 314 4.39 -5.74 -14.94
C GLY A 314 3.71 -4.38 -14.96
N GLY A 315 3.90 -3.57 -13.92
CA GLY A 315 3.39 -2.20 -13.84
C GLY A 315 3.96 -1.31 -14.94
N TYR A 316 5.25 -1.44 -15.26
CA TYR A 316 5.89 -0.68 -16.33
C TYR A 316 5.25 -0.97 -17.69
N ILE A 317 5.00 -2.24 -18.02
CA ILE A 317 4.33 -2.66 -19.26
C ILE A 317 2.89 -2.12 -19.30
N LEU A 318 2.15 -2.24 -18.20
CA LEU A 318 0.77 -1.72 -18.12
C LEU A 318 0.72 -0.20 -18.32
N LEU A 319 1.66 0.55 -17.74
CA LEU A 319 1.69 2.00 -17.93
C LEU A 319 2.05 2.40 -19.36
N ILE A 320 2.95 1.68 -20.04
CA ILE A 320 3.20 1.89 -21.47
C ILE A 320 1.91 1.72 -22.28
N LEU A 321 1.12 0.68 -21.99
CA LEU A 321 -0.13 0.42 -22.70
C LEU A 321 -1.22 1.45 -22.39
N SER A 322 -1.29 1.91 -21.15
CA SER A 322 -2.32 2.87 -20.71
C SER A 322 -2.04 4.31 -21.15
N GLN A 323 -0.76 4.67 -21.35
CA GLN A 323 -0.28 6.04 -21.60
C GLN A 323 -0.76 7.10 -20.58
N ALA A 324 -1.25 6.70 -19.41
CA ALA A 324 -1.84 7.64 -18.45
C ALA A 324 -0.80 8.45 -17.67
N ILE A 325 0.35 7.83 -17.35
CA ILE A 325 1.40 8.36 -16.47
C ILE A 325 2.76 7.89 -17.03
N PRO A 326 3.86 8.68 -16.89
CA PRO A 326 5.19 8.23 -17.26
C PRO A 326 5.53 6.86 -16.64
N PRO A 327 5.86 5.84 -17.46
CA PRO A 327 6.00 4.46 -16.97
C PRO A 327 7.19 4.28 -16.01
N ILE A 328 8.18 5.19 -16.05
CA ILE A 328 9.35 5.18 -15.16
C ILE A 328 8.96 5.29 -13.68
N LEU A 329 7.83 5.95 -13.37
CA LEU A 329 7.36 6.16 -11.99
C LEU A 329 7.06 4.84 -11.26
N VAL A 330 6.89 3.74 -11.98
CA VAL A 330 6.79 2.40 -11.38
C VAL A 330 8.05 2.01 -10.59
N GLY A 331 9.19 2.65 -10.87
CA GLY A 331 10.42 2.51 -10.08
C GLY A 331 10.23 2.83 -8.59
N GLU A 332 9.25 3.67 -8.22
CA GLU A 332 8.94 3.97 -6.81
C GLU A 332 8.51 2.72 -6.02
N ILE A 333 7.87 1.75 -6.68
CA ILE A 333 7.48 0.47 -6.07
C ILE A 333 8.72 -0.25 -5.53
N ILE A 334 9.86 -0.14 -6.22
CA ILE A 334 11.13 -0.72 -5.76
C ILE A 334 11.65 0.04 -4.54
N SER A 335 11.50 1.36 -4.49
CA SER A 335 11.91 2.17 -3.34
C SER A 335 11.17 1.79 -2.06
N PHE A 336 9.91 1.33 -2.15
CA PHE A 336 9.14 0.85 -1.00
C PHE A 336 9.74 -0.40 -0.31
N LEU A 337 10.66 -1.14 -0.94
CA LEU A 337 11.44 -2.17 -0.24
C LEU A 337 12.21 -1.63 0.97
N GLY A 338 12.52 -0.33 0.96
CA GLY A 338 13.20 0.34 2.05
C GLY A 338 12.50 0.20 3.40
N ILE A 339 11.17 0.02 3.42
CA ILE A 339 10.42 -0.14 4.67
C ILE A 339 10.84 -1.43 5.41
N TYR A 340 11.17 -2.49 4.66
CA TYR A 340 11.60 -3.77 5.25
C TYR A 340 13.10 -3.88 5.46
N ALA A 341 13.88 -2.94 4.93
CA ALA A 341 15.34 -2.90 5.00
C ALA A 341 15.86 -3.08 6.43
N TYR A 342 15.23 -2.38 7.37
CA TYR A 342 15.65 -2.39 8.76
C TYR A 342 15.24 -3.69 9.47
N SER A 343 14.05 -4.25 9.23
CA SER A 343 13.62 -5.47 9.91
C SER A 343 14.36 -6.72 9.42
N SER A 344 14.57 -6.82 8.10
CA SER A 344 15.22 -7.98 7.45
C SER A 344 16.70 -8.13 7.82
N THR A 345 17.36 -7.04 8.20
CA THR A 345 18.78 -7.01 8.54
C THR A 345 19.05 -7.01 10.05
N SER A 346 18.01 -7.23 10.87
CA SER A 346 18.11 -7.25 12.33
C SER A 346 19.17 -8.22 12.87
N ALA A 347 19.27 -9.42 12.30
CA ALA A 347 20.27 -10.42 12.70
C ALA A 347 21.72 -9.97 12.46
N LEU A 348 21.97 -9.17 11.42
CA LEU A 348 23.31 -8.62 11.13
C LEU A 348 23.69 -7.50 12.10
N ARG A 349 22.70 -6.72 12.56
CA ARG A 349 22.92 -5.63 13.53
C ARG A 349 23.09 -6.11 14.96
N ASN A 350 22.38 -7.17 15.33
CA ASN A 350 22.43 -7.73 16.68
C ASN A 350 23.64 -8.66 16.91
N PHE A 351 24.55 -8.74 15.93
CA PHE A 351 25.71 -9.61 16.03
C PHE A 351 26.74 -9.03 17.03
N PRO A 352 27.03 -9.69 18.17
CA PRO A 352 27.73 -9.08 19.30
C PRO A 352 29.15 -8.58 19.01
N SER A 353 29.83 -9.17 18.02
CA SER A 353 31.21 -8.83 17.66
C SER A 353 31.32 -7.71 16.62
N LEU A 354 30.21 -7.25 16.04
CA LEU A 354 30.18 -6.21 15.02
C LEU A 354 29.76 -4.86 15.61
N LYS A 355 30.74 -4.04 16.02
CA LYS A 355 30.51 -2.65 16.42
C LYS A 355 30.60 -1.74 15.19
N VAL A 356 29.46 -1.38 14.62
CA VAL A 356 29.36 -0.51 13.43
C VAL A 356 28.73 0.84 13.83
N ARG A 357 29.17 1.94 13.23
CA ARG A 357 28.60 3.26 13.52
C ARG A 357 27.17 3.36 12.97
N PRO A 358 26.23 4.06 13.64
CA PRO A 358 24.85 4.23 13.15
C PRO A 358 24.76 4.78 11.72
N VAL A 359 25.64 5.74 11.39
CA VAL A 359 25.73 6.34 10.05
C VAL A 359 26.13 5.29 9.00
N GLU A 360 27.07 4.41 9.33
CA GLU A 360 27.52 3.35 8.41
C GLU A 360 26.41 2.32 8.17
N VAL A 361 25.64 1.96 9.21
CA VAL A 361 24.47 1.08 9.06
C VAL A 361 23.44 1.70 8.11
N TYR A 362 23.10 2.98 8.32
CA TYR A 362 22.17 3.70 7.44
C TYR A 362 22.67 3.72 5.99
N LEU A 363 23.95 4.05 5.77
CA LEU A 363 24.55 4.06 4.44
C LEU A 363 24.55 2.66 3.80
N PHE A 364 24.84 1.59 4.54
CA PHE A 364 24.79 0.23 3.98
C PHE A 364 23.38 -0.16 3.56
N LEU A 365 22.34 0.23 4.29
CA LEU A 365 20.95 0.01 3.90
C LEU A 365 20.63 0.76 2.60
N CYS A 366 20.95 2.05 2.54
CA CYS A 366 20.72 2.89 1.35
C CYS A 366 21.47 2.36 0.14
N LEU A 367 22.77 2.11 0.27
CA LEU A 367 23.62 1.62 -0.83
C LEU A 367 23.18 0.25 -1.33
N SER A 368 22.70 -0.64 -0.45
CA SER A 368 22.23 -1.96 -0.85
C SER A 368 20.97 -1.87 -1.71
N LEU A 369 20.01 -1.02 -1.30
CA LEU A 369 18.78 -0.82 -2.07
C LEU A 369 19.02 -0.02 -3.36
N LEU A 370 19.95 0.95 -3.34
CA LEU A 370 20.40 1.66 -4.53
C LEU A 370 21.02 0.70 -5.55
N SER A 371 21.84 -0.25 -5.09
CA SER A 371 22.47 -1.24 -5.97
C SER A 371 21.45 -2.15 -6.68
N ILE A 372 20.28 -2.36 -6.08
CA ILE A 372 19.19 -3.14 -6.67
C ILE A 372 18.32 -2.26 -7.58
N SER A 373 18.00 -1.04 -7.15
CA SER A 373 17.07 -0.16 -7.89
C SER A 373 17.68 0.46 -9.14
N ILE A 374 18.95 0.91 -9.10
CA ILE A 374 19.60 1.61 -10.22
C ILE A 374 19.54 0.81 -11.53
N PRO A 375 19.90 -0.50 -11.58
CA PRO A 375 19.82 -1.27 -12.82
C PRO A 375 18.42 -1.30 -13.43
N PHE A 376 17.38 -1.48 -12.60
CA PHE A 376 16.00 -1.56 -13.08
C PHE A 376 15.46 -0.20 -13.54
N VAL A 377 15.70 0.85 -12.76
CA VAL A 377 15.29 2.21 -13.12
C VAL A 377 15.99 2.67 -14.39
N LEU A 378 17.26 2.28 -14.60
CA LEU A 378 17.98 2.57 -15.84
C LEU A 378 17.37 1.83 -17.04
N VAL A 379 17.00 0.56 -16.90
CA VAL A 379 16.26 -0.18 -17.96
C VAL A 379 14.93 0.50 -18.27
N PHE A 380 14.17 0.94 -17.27
CA PHE A 380 12.92 1.67 -17.46
C PHE A 380 13.14 3.02 -18.15
N PHE A 381 14.21 3.74 -17.81
CA PHE A 381 14.56 5.00 -18.46
C PHE A 381 14.92 4.80 -19.94
N VAL A 382 15.77 3.81 -20.25
CA VAL A 382 16.15 3.48 -21.64
C VAL A 382 14.92 3.03 -22.43
N GLY A 383 14.05 2.20 -21.84
CA GLY A 383 12.80 1.78 -22.47
C GLY A 383 11.85 2.95 -22.77
N PHE A 384 11.73 3.90 -21.85
CA PHE A 384 10.90 5.09 -22.03
C PHE A 384 11.45 5.99 -23.14
N TRP A 385 12.78 6.18 -23.17
CA TRP A 385 13.45 6.91 -24.24
C TRP A 385 13.24 6.25 -25.60
N ALA A 386 13.33 4.92 -25.68
CA ALA A 386 13.14 4.17 -26.91
C ALA A 386 11.72 4.32 -27.50
N ILE A 387 10.71 4.61 -26.68
CA ILE A 387 9.32 4.82 -27.09
C ILE A 387 9.07 6.30 -27.48
N GLY A 388 10.09 7.16 -27.43
CA GLY A 388 9.99 8.58 -27.76
C GLY A 388 9.58 9.45 -26.57
N GLY A 389 9.76 8.97 -25.34
CA GLY A 389 9.52 9.75 -24.13
C GLY A 389 10.48 10.92 -23.98
N ASP A 390 10.03 11.98 -23.30
CA ASP A 390 10.86 13.17 -23.06
C ASP A 390 11.97 12.90 -22.03
N ASN A 391 13.21 13.26 -22.37
CA ASN A 391 14.38 13.07 -21.52
C ASN A 391 14.28 13.83 -20.20
N THR A 392 13.67 15.01 -20.18
CA THR A 392 13.65 15.84 -18.96
C THR A 392 12.72 15.23 -17.91
N THR A 393 11.50 14.86 -18.30
CA THR A 393 10.55 14.15 -17.43
C THR A 393 11.09 12.80 -16.98
N GLY A 394 11.78 12.08 -17.87
CA GLY A 394 12.44 10.82 -17.54
C GLY A 394 13.50 10.97 -16.45
N LEU A 395 14.42 11.94 -16.59
CA LEU A 395 15.47 12.18 -15.61
C LEU A 395 14.92 12.61 -14.24
N ILE A 396 13.91 13.50 -14.22
CA ILE A 396 13.25 13.92 -12.98
C ILE A 396 12.62 12.72 -12.28
N SER A 397 11.97 11.83 -13.03
CA SER A 397 11.36 10.61 -12.48
C SER A 397 12.40 9.65 -11.90
N VAL A 398 13.54 9.46 -12.57
CA VAL A 398 14.66 8.65 -12.05
C VAL A 398 15.20 9.21 -10.74
N ILE A 399 15.42 10.53 -10.69
CA ILE A 399 15.89 11.22 -9.48
C ILE A 399 14.86 11.08 -8.34
N GLY A 400 13.55 11.18 -8.65
CA GLY A 400 12.47 10.95 -7.68
C GLY A 400 12.48 9.51 -7.12
N CYS A 401 12.54 8.51 -7.99
CA CYS A 401 12.61 7.10 -7.59
C CYS A 401 13.83 6.82 -6.69
N ILE A 402 14.99 7.38 -7.02
CA ILE A 402 16.21 7.20 -6.21
C ILE A 402 16.12 7.99 -4.90
N GLY A 403 15.59 9.22 -4.94
CA GLY A 403 15.45 10.12 -3.80
C GLY A 403 14.46 9.62 -2.75
N THR A 404 13.50 8.77 -3.13
CA THR A 404 12.55 8.16 -2.18
C THR A 404 13.16 7.03 -1.33
N ILE A 405 14.31 6.46 -1.71
CA ILE A 405 14.96 5.36 -0.97
C ILE A 405 15.38 5.78 0.46
N PRO A 406 16.09 6.90 0.68
CA PRO A 406 16.37 7.39 2.04
C PRO A 406 15.10 7.57 2.88
N LEU A 407 14.02 8.02 2.25
CA LEU A 407 12.74 8.24 2.92
C LEU A 407 12.12 6.91 3.37
N THR A 408 11.99 5.93 2.47
CA THR A 408 11.40 4.62 2.80
C THR A 408 12.22 3.84 3.81
N ILE A 409 13.55 3.91 3.75
CA ILE A 409 14.45 3.30 4.75
C ILE A 409 14.25 3.94 6.12
N THR A 410 14.17 5.27 6.16
CA THR A 410 13.95 5.98 7.43
C THR A 410 12.60 5.62 8.04
N LEU A 411 11.55 5.47 7.24
CA LEU A 411 10.26 4.97 7.71
C LEU A 411 10.37 3.56 8.30
N GLY A 412 11.10 2.66 7.63
CA GLY A 412 11.36 1.31 8.14
C GLY A 412 12.17 1.29 9.45
N ILE A 413 13.00 2.31 9.70
CA ILE A 413 13.73 2.48 10.96
C ILE A 413 12.81 3.03 12.06
N ILE A 414 12.01 4.05 11.74
CA ILE A 414 11.13 4.75 12.69
C ILE A 414 9.95 3.85 13.11
N PHE A 415 9.40 3.10 12.15
CA PHE A 415 8.28 2.18 12.34
C PHE A 415 8.76 0.75 12.02
N PRO A 416 9.60 0.15 12.87
CA PRO A 416 10.19 -1.15 12.57
C PRO A 416 9.08 -2.21 12.48
N SER A 417 8.98 -2.87 11.33
CA SER A 417 8.06 -3.98 11.09
C SER A 417 8.59 -5.27 11.73
N GLU A 418 8.83 -5.27 13.04
CA GLU A 418 9.27 -6.45 13.78
C GLU A 418 8.17 -7.52 13.80
N LYS A 419 8.57 -8.78 13.58
CA LYS A 419 7.66 -9.93 13.43
C LYS A 419 6.58 -9.72 12.35
N ASP A 420 6.92 -8.97 11.30
CA ASP A 420 6.09 -8.76 10.12
C ASP A 420 4.72 -8.17 10.43
N ASN A 421 4.69 -7.19 11.34
CA ASN A 421 3.48 -6.46 11.69
C ASN A 421 3.01 -5.59 10.49
N PRO A 422 1.90 -5.95 9.79
CA PRO A 422 1.40 -5.20 8.64
C PRO A 422 0.92 -3.78 9.01
N LEU A 423 0.42 -3.60 10.23
CA LEU A 423 -0.12 -2.31 10.69
C LEU A 423 1.01 -1.27 10.86
N ALA A 424 2.22 -1.70 11.22
CA ALA A 424 3.38 -0.80 11.28
C ALA A 424 3.77 -0.27 9.88
N VAL A 425 3.72 -1.13 8.86
CA VAL A 425 4.01 -0.77 7.47
C VAL A 425 2.96 0.21 6.93
N ILE A 426 1.66 -0.10 7.10
CA ILE A 426 0.57 0.79 6.68
C ILE A 426 0.70 2.16 7.35
N THR A 427 0.98 2.19 8.65
CA THR A 427 1.16 3.44 9.40
C THR A 427 2.38 4.23 8.90
N GLY A 428 3.49 3.54 8.63
CA GLY A 428 4.68 4.17 8.03
C GLY A 428 4.39 4.80 6.67
N ILE A 429 3.69 4.09 5.78
CA ILE A 429 3.26 4.61 4.46
C ILE A 429 2.31 5.79 4.62
N ALA A 430 1.33 5.71 5.53
CA ALA A 430 0.40 6.80 5.79
C ALA A 430 1.11 8.06 6.26
N ILE A 431 2.09 7.94 7.16
CA ILE A 431 2.87 9.07 7.67
C ILE A 431 3.78 9.65 6.59
N ALA A 432 4.34 8.79 5.72
CA ALA A 432 5.06 9.22 4.53
C ALA A 432 4.18 10.10 3.64
N ALA A 433 2.98 9.60 3.31
CA ALA A 433 2.03 10.29 2.46
C ALA A 433 1.60 11.63 3.08
N ILE A 434 1.25 11.64 4.37
CA ILE A 434 0.92 12.86 5.12
C ILE A 434 2.09 13.87 5.03
N SER A 435 3.32 13.42 5.28
CA SER A 435 4.51 14.29 5.26
C SER A 435 4.78 14.86 3.87
N VAL A 436 4.70 14.03 2.82
CA VAL A 436 4.91 14.46 1.43
C VAL A 436 3.80 15.41 0.97
N ILE A 437 2.53 15.14 1.32
CA ILE A 437 1.41 16.02 0.96
C ILE A 437 1.54 17.37 1.68
N PHE A 438 1.83 17.39 2.99
CA PHE A 438 2.07 18.65 3.71
C PHE A 438 3.25 19.41 3.15
N PHE A 439 4.33 18.72 2.80
CA PHE A 439 5.51 19.35 2.21
C PHE A 439 5.18 19.94 0.83
N ALA A 440 4.47 19.21 -0.03
CA ALA A 440 4.06 19.67 -1.35
C ALA A 440 3.07 20.85 -1.26
N LEU A 441 2.07 20.78 -0.38
CA LEU A 441 1.14 21.88 -0.11
C LEU A 441 1.85 23.11 0.47
N GLY A 442 2.81 22.90 1.37
CA GLY A 442 3.63 23.98 1.90
C GLY A 442 4.41 24.69 0.79
N LEU A 443 5.10 23.94 -0.06
CA LEU A 443 5.88 24.51 -1.18
C LEU A 443 5.00 25.18 -2.23
N SER A 444 3.80 24.66 -2.50
CA SER A 444 2.89 25.26 -3.48
C SER A 444 2.37 26.62 -3.03
N VAL A 445 2.14 26.83 -1.73
CA VAL A 445 1.76 28.14 -1.17
C VAL A 445 2.85 29.20 -1.41
N PHE A 446 4.12 28.82 -1.32
CA PHE A 446 5.23 29.75 -1.53
C PHE A 446 5.55 30.04 -3.01
N SER A 447 4.90 29.35 -3.95
CA SER A 447 5.07 29.54 -5.41
C SER A 447 6.54 29.65 -5.84
N LEU A 448 7.39 28.80 -5.25
CA LEU A 448 8.85 28.87 -5.44
C LEU A 448 9.24 28.52 -6.89
N PRO A 449 10.31 29.13 -7.43
CA PRO A 449 10.87 28.72 -8.71
C PRO A 449 11.42 27.28 -8.65
N PRO A 450 11.61 26.58 -9.78
CA PRO A 450 11.99 25.16 -9.80
C PRO A 450 13.25 24.80 -9.01
N TRP A 451 14.24 25.71 -8.97
CA TRP A 451 15.45 25.52 -8.16
C TRP A 451 15.17 25.58 -6.65
N GLY A 452 14.19 26.38 -6.23
CA GLY A 452 13.72 26.44 -4.84
C GLY A 452 13.07 25.12 -4.40
N TRP A 453 12.31 24.48 -5.31
CA TRP A 453 11.78 23.13 -5.08
C TRP A 453 12.89 22.09 -4.90
N ALA A 454 13.93 22.14 -5.74
CA ALA A 454 15.08 21.23 -5.64
C ALA A 454 15.85 21.39 -4.33
N ILE A 455 16.09 22.62 -3.88
CA ILE A 455 16.79 22.88 -2.62
C ILE A 455 15.94 22.43 -1.43
N ALA A 456 14.65 22.77 -1.42
CA ALA A 456 13.75 22.38 -0.33
C ALA A 456 13.63 20.86 -0.22
N THR A 457 13.49 20.14 -1.35
CA THR A 457 13.44 18.67 -1.37
C THR A 457 14.73 18.05 -0.87
N LEU A 458 15.90 18.61 -1.22
CA LEU A 458 17.18 18.15 -0.68
C LEU A 458 17.24 18.32 0.84
N PHE A 459 16.86 19.47 1.37
CA PHE A 459 16.80 19.70 2.82
C PHE A 459 15.82 18.74 3.51
N PHE A 460 14.66 18.49 2.90
CA PHE A 460 13.71 17.51 3.40
C PHE A 460 14.33 16.11 3.47
N LEU A 461 14.96 15.63 2.40
CA LEU A 461 15.62 14.32 2.39
C LEU A 461 16.78 14.22 3.39
N LEU A 462 17.59 15.27 3.55
CA LEU A 462 18.65 15.32 4.55
C LEU A 462 18.09 15.30 5.98
N SER A 463 16.99 16.02 6.23
CA SER A 463 16.33 16.00 7.54
C SER A 463 15.80 14.60 7.87
N VAL A 464 15.18 13.93 6.90
CA VAL A 464 14.69 12.56 7.04
C VAL A 464 15.84 11.60 7.31
N ALA A 465 16.93 11.67 6.52
CA ALA A 465 18.11 10.84 6.75
C ALA A 465 18.73 11.07 8.15
N SER A 466 18.80 12.32 8.60
CA SER A 466 19.32 12.64 9.94
C SER A 466 18.46 12.03 11.06
N ALA A 467 17.14 12.05 10.91
CA ALA A 467 16.21 11.43 11.84
C ALA A 467 16.39 9.90 11.89
N GLY A 468 16.59 9.26 10.73
CA GLY A 468 16.87 7.82 10.64
C GLY A 468 18.16 7.43 11.35
N ILE A 469 19.24 8.20 11.16
CA ILE A 469 20.52 7.96 11.83
C ILE A 469 20.40 8.15 13.35
N PHE A 470 19.69 9.18 13.79
CA PHE A 470 19.45 9.44 15.22
C PHE A 470 18.71 8.28 15.88
N GLU A 471 17.68 7.75 15.22
CA GLU A 471 16.89 6.66 15.78
C GLU A 471 17.66 5.32 15.78
N ILE A 472 18.52 5.05 14.79
CA ILE A 472 19.45 3.91 14.85
C ILE A 472 20.37 4.06 16.06
N LYS A 473 20.95 5.25 16.30
CA LYS A 473 21.85 5.49 17.43
C LYS A 473 21.16 5.17 18.75
N LYS A 474 19.92 5.64 18.91
CA LYS A 474 19.10 5.41 20.10
C LYS A 474 18.76 3.94 20.32
N ASN A 475 18.41 3.22 19.26
CA ASN A 475 18.08 1.78 19.33
C ASN A 475 19.33 0.88 19.48
N SER A 476 20.52 1.38 19.14
CA SER A 476 21.79 0.64 19.25
C SER A 476 22.49 0.75 20.60
N LEU A 477 22.05 1.70 21.45
CA LEU A 477 22.54 1.79 22.82
C LEU A 477 21.69 0.83 23.66
N PRO A 478 22.27 -0.20 24.29
CA PRO A 478 21.54 -0.92 25.33
C PRO A 478 21.18 0.09 26.42
N ASP A 479 19.89 0.19 26.72
CA ASP A 479 19.40 0.84 27.93
C ASP A 479 20.15 0.20 29.11
N TYR A 480 21.09 0.95 29.71
CA TYR A 480 21.69 0.64 31.00
C TYR A 480 20.86 1.30 32.10
#